data_AF-A0A381EAW5-F1
#
_entry.id   AF-A0A381EAW5-F1
#
_cell.length_a   1.000
_cell.length_b   1.000
_cell.length_c   1.000
_cell.angle_alpha   90.00
_cell.angle_beta   90.00
_cell.angle_gamma   90.00
#
_symmetry.space_group_name_H-M   'P 1'
#
loop_
_entity.id
_entity.type
_entity.pdbx_description
1 polymer ?
#
loop_
_entity_poly.entity_id
_entity_poly.type
_entity_poly.pdbx_seq_one_letter_code
_entity_poly.pdbx_strand_id
1 'polypeptide(L)'
;MVNIGVLETSTLDKINGKNVYGCSWCLGINTYKAVDPIVFSFTGGYRFNLNDSTDRKVGNYWLLRPGVSFAANDRTTLSANLKWTGKNPDRIKGKRVGTFASDTYADFGVGYSFTNQTSISVDAQ
;
A
#
# COMPACT_ATOMS: atom_id res chain seq x y z
N MET A 1 8.46 12.98 11.00
CA MET A 1 9.03 11.72 11.52
C MET A 1 9.02 10.70 10.38
N VAL A 2 10.13 10.00 10.14
CA VAL A 2 10.22 8.94 9.12
C VAL A 2 10.20 7.61 9.86
N ASN A 3 9.20 6.78 9.61
CA ASN A 3 9.15 5.40 10.08
C ASN A 3 9.54 4.48 8.91
N ILE A 4 10.65 3.77 9.07
CA ILE A 4 11.13 2.78 8.10
C ILE A 4 10.82 1.42 8.70
N GLY A 5 9.90 0.67 8.08
CA GLY A 5 9.63 -0.69 8.52
C GLY A 5 8.30 -1.22 8.03
N VAL A 6 8.36 -2.27 7.20
CA VAL A 6 7.57 -3.51 7.29
C VAL A 6 8.36 -4.56 6.49
N LEU A 7 8.69 -5.69 7.11
CA LEU A 7 9.21 -6.90 6.46
C LEU A 7 8.20 -8.03 6.71
N GLU A 8 7.20 -8.15 5.84
CA GLU A 8 6.21 -9.23 5.89
C GLU A 8 6.58 -10.29 4.85
N THR A 9 6.80 -11.52 5.32
CA THR A 9 6.96 -12.72 4.49
C THR A 9 5.61 -13.42 4.39
N SER A 10 4.84 -13.15 3.33
CA SER A 10 3.61 -13.91 3.08
C SER A 10 3.95 -15.12 2.21
N THR A 11 3.84 -16.31 2.80
CA THR A 11 3.82 -17.59 2.10
C THR A 11 2.38 -18.10 2.08
N LEU A 12 1.80 -18.24 0.88
CA LEU A 12 0.82 -19.27 0.45
C LEU A 12 -0.21 -18.70 -0.52
N ASP A 13 -0.26 -19.29 -1.71
CA ASP A 13 -1.47 -19.34 -2.53
C ASP A 13 -1.68 -20.79 -2.98
N LYS A 14 -2.87 -21.34 -2.73
CA LYS A 14 -3.26 -22.70 -3.10
C LYS A 14 -4.32 -22.64 -4.20
N ILE A 15 -3.93 -22.96 -5.43
CA ILE A 15 -4.86 -23.10 -6.56
C ILE A 15 -4.54 -24.40 -7.31
N ASN A 16 -5.55 -25.26 -7.50
CA ASN A 16 -5.49 -26.54 -8.22
C ASN A 16 -4.57 -27.63 -7.62
N GLY A 17 -4.64 -27.86 -6.31
CA GLY A 17 -4.07 -29.06 -5.70
C GLY A 17 -2.54 -29.18 -5.71
N LYS A 18 -1.82 -28.18 -6.22
CA LYS A 18 -0.36 -28.04 -6.10
C LYS A 18 -0.05 -26.84 -5.21
N ASN A 19 0.67 -27.09 -4.12
CA ASN A 19 1.24 -26.05 -3.27
C ASN A 19 2.36 -25.36 -4.06
N VAL A 20 2.23 -24.06 -4.31
CA VAL A 20 3.29 -23.26 -4.92
C VAL A 20 3.79 -22.31 -3.82
N TYR A 21 5.08 -22.41 -3.46
CA TYR A 21 5.67 -21.67 -2.35
C TYR A 21 6.29 -20.36 -2.85
N GLY A 22 5.49 -19.31 -3.04
CA GLY A 22 6.03 -17.98 -3.30
C GLY A 22 6.66 -17.37 -2.05
N CYS A 23 7.97 -17.11 -2.06
CA CYS A 23 8.57 -16.20 -1.08
C CYS A 23 8.35 -14.76 -1.55
N SER A 24 7.85 -13.88 -0.71
CA SER A 24 7.69 -12.47 -1.06
C SER A 24 8.27 -11.60 0.04
N TRP A 25 9.07 -10.60 -0.36
CA TRP A 25 9.65 -9.62 0.55
C TRP A 25 8.99 -8.28 0.28
N CYS A 26 8.35 -7.72 1.30
CA CYS A 26 7.81 -6.37 1.26
C CYS A 26 8.82 -5.42 1.92
N LEU A 27 9.08 -4.27 1.31
CA LEU A 27 9.81 -3.16 1.90
C LEU A 27 8.91 -1.92 1.85
N GLY A 28 8.77 -1.23 2.98
CA GLY A 28 7.92 -0.05 3.10
C GLY A 28 8.59 1.09 3.83
N ILE A 29 8.36 2.31 3.34
CA ILE A 29 8.72 3.58 3.99
C ILE A 29 7.45 4.36 4.26
N ASN A 30 7.39 5.02 5.41
CA ASN A 30 6.30 5.94 5.73
C ASN A 30 6.86 7.23 6.33
N THR A 31 6.56 8.36 5.71
CA THR A 31 7.05 9.66 6.15
C THR A 31 5.89 10.62 6.38
N TYR A 32 6.03 11.39 7.45
CA TYR A 32 5.06 12.40 7.84
C TYR A 32 5.77 13.72 8.10
N LYS A 33 5.22 14.79 7.55
CA LYS A 33 5.69 16.16 7.75
C LYS A 33 4.51 17.08 8.01
N ALA A 34 4.46 17.65 9.21
CA ALA A 34 3.51 18.69 9.57
C ALA A 34 4.05 20.07 9.18
N VAL A 35 3.18 20.88 8.57
CA VAL A 35 3.33 22.29 8.25
C VAL A 35 1.99 22.93 8.61
N ASP A 36 1.85 23.40 9.84
CA ASP A 36 0.57 23.80 10.41
C ASP A 36 -0.28 24.69 9.48
N PRO A 37 -1.60 24.43 9.38
CA PRO A 37 -2.39 23.32 9.96
C PRO A 37 -2.43 22.04 9.09
N ILE A 38 -1.51 21.93 8.12
CA ILE A 38 -1.46 20.86 7.12
C ILE A 38 -0.45 19.77 7.54
N VAL A 39 -0.81 18.51 7.35
CA VAL A 39 0.08 17.36 7.54
C VAL A 39 0.19 16.61 6.23
N PHE A 40 1.40 16.51 5.70
CA PHE A 40 1.70 15.68 4.55
C PHE A 40 2.09 14.29 5.02
N SER A 41 1.52 13.27 4.38
CA SER A 41 1.87 11.87 4.54
C SER A 41 2.36 11.30 3.21
N PHE A 42 3.31 10.38 3.29
CA PHE A 42 3.71 9.62 2.12
C PHE A 42 4.11 8.22 2.54
N THR A 43 3.41 7.22 2.01
CA THR A 43 3.77 5.82 2.13
C THR A 43 4.26 5.29 0.79
N GLY A 44 5.48 4.77 0.77
CA GLY A 44 6.04 4.06 -0.37
C GLY A 44 6.27 2.60 -0.01
N GLY A 45 5.92 1.68 -0.88
CA GLY A 45 6.08 0.25 -0.66
C GLY A 45 6.48 -0.46 -1.94
N TYR A 46 7.32 -1.47 -1.81
CA TYR A 46 7.69 -2.36 -2.90
C TYR A 46 7.70 -3.81 -2.40
N ARG A 47 6.97 -4.68 -3.08
CA ARG A 47 6.96 -6.12 -2.84
C ARG A 47 7.71 -6.83 -3.95
N PHE A 48 8.83 -7.42 -3.58
CA PHE A 48 9.62 -8.33 -4.39
C PHE A 48 9.04 -9.73 -4.24
N ASN A 49 8.56 -10.34 -5.32
CA ASN A 49 8.16 -11.74 -5.30
C ASN A 49 9.33 -12.60 -5.78
N LEU A 50 9.93 -13.36 -4.85
CA LEU A 50 10.99 -14.32 -5.09
C LEU A 50 10.38 -15.63 -5.64
N ASN A 51 11.08 -16.19 -6.62
CA ASN A 51 10.63 -17.33 -7.40
C ASN A 51 10.63 -18.61 -6.56
N ASP A 52 9.65 -19.49 -6.81
CA ASP A 52 9.75 -20.89 -6.43
C ASP A 52 10.17 -21.71 -7.65
N SER A 53 10.85 -22.85 -7.44
CA SER A 53 11.47 -23.72 -8.46
C SER A 53 10.51 -24.33 -9.50
N THR A 54 9.26 -23.87 -9.58
CA THR A 54 8.24 -24.39 -10.48
C THR A 54 7.70 -23.28 -11.39
N ASP A 55 8.46 -22.92 -12.42
CA ASP A 55 7.99 -22.32 -13.67
C ASP A 55 7.08 -21.06 -13.58
N ARG A 56 6.85 -20.44 -12.41
CA ARG A 56 5.88 -19.35 -12.23
C ARG A 56 6.50 -18.23 -11.40
N LYS A 57 6.73 -17.10 -12.05
CA LYS A 57 7.21 -15.85 -11.46
C LYS A 57 6.04 -14.88 -11.31
N VAL A 58 5.63 -14.63 -10.07
CA VAL A 58 4.65 -13.57 -9.78
C VAL A 58 5.31 -12.21 -10.01
N GLY A 59 4.60 -11.29 -10.65
CA GLY A 59 5.12 -9.95 -10.91
C GLY A 59 5.31 -9.15 -9.62
N ASN A 60 6.37 -8.34 -9.58
CA ASN A 60 6.60 -7.40 -8.49
C ASN A 60 5.48 -6.36 -8.40
N TYR A 61 5.28 -5.82 -7.21
CA TYR A 61 4.22 -4.86 -6.91
C TYR A 61 4.81 -3.63 -6.22
N TRP A 62 4.33 -2.44 -6.56
CA TRP A 62 4.62 -1.21 -5.81
C TRP A 62 3.34 -0.52 -5.38
N LEU A 63 3.47 0.25 -4.30
CA LEU A 63 2.44 1.06 -3.68
C LEU A 63 3.03 2.43 -3.39
N LEU A 64 2.38 3.47 -3.88
CA LEU A 64 2.69 4.86 -3.56
C LEU A 64 1.42 5.50 -3.05
N ARG A 65 1.46 6.09 -1.86
CA ARG A 65 0.33 6.75 -1.20
C ARG A 65 0.75 8.11 -0.65
N PRO A 66 0.88 9.15 -1.50
CA PRO A 66 0.89 10.51 -1.00
C PRO A 66 -0.48 10.87 -0.42
N GLY A 67 -0.45 11.65 0.66
CA GLY A 67 -1.64 12.16 1.31
C GLY A 67 -1.39 13.51 1.95
N VAL A 68 -2.49 14.23 2.13
CA VAL A 68 -2.53 15.50 2.84
C VAL A 68 -3.72 15.47 3.78
N SER A 69 -3.49 15.88 5.02
CA SER A 69 -4.52 16.06 6.02
C SER A 69 -4.48 17.48 6.53
N PHE A 70 -5.64 18.08 6.77
CA PHE A 70 -5.81 19.43 7.25
C PHE A 70 -6.61 19.40 8.54
N ALA A 71 -6.07 19.97 9.61
CA ALA A 71 -6.81 20.18 10.84
C ALA A 71 -7.72 21.40 10.65
N ALA A 72 -8.98 21.16 10.34
CA ALA A 72 -9.98 22.20 10.18
C ALA A 72 -10.36 22.86 11.52
N ASN A 73 -10.29 22.09 12.62
CA ASN A 73 -10.44 22.57 13.98
C ASN A 73 -9.73 21.63 14.97
N ASP A 74 -9.80 21.94 16.26
CA ASP A 74 -9.31 21.12 17.39
C ASP A 74 -9.76 19.65 17.34
N ARG A 75 -10.92 19.39 16.73
CA ARG A 75 -11.53 18.05 16.65
C ARG A 75 -11.73 17.53 15.24
N THR A 76 -11.75 18.39 14.24
CA THR A 76 -12.13 18.01 12.86
C THR A 76 -10.90 18.02 11.96
N THR A 77 -10.70 16.91 11.25
CA THR A 77 -9.64 16.74 10.27
C THR A 77 -10.25 16.40 8.92
N LEU A 78 -9.68 16.93 7.85
CA LEU A 78 -10.02 16.56 6.48
C LEU A 78 -8.80 15.90 5.86
N SER A 79 -8.97 14.79 5.16
CA SER A 79 -7.90 14.06 4.50
C SER A 79 -8.19 13.92 3.02
N ALA A 80 -7.13 13.99 2.22
CA ALA A 80 -7.13 13.67 0.82
C ALA A 80 -5.89 12.84 0.54
N ASN A 81 -6.08 11.67 -0.05
CA ASN A 81 -5.04 10.69 -0.28
C ASN A 81 -5.14 10.22 -1.73
N LEU A 82 -4.00 9.91 -2.33
CA LEU A 82 -3.95 9.28 -3.64
C LEU A 82 -3.19 7.98 -3.48
N LYS A 83 -3.82 6.87 -3.84
CA LYS A 83 -3.18 5.55 -3.86
C LYS A 83 -2.90 5.15 -5.29
N TRP A 84 -1.63 5.06 -5.63
CA TRP A 84 -1.18 4.52 -6.89
C TRP A 84 -0.48 3.19 -6.67
N THR A 85 -0.91 2.18 -7.41
CA THR A 85 -0.34 0.85 -7.36
C THR A 85 0.00 0.39 -8.75
N GLY A 86 1.00 -0.47 -8.85
CA GLY A 86 1.17 -1.22 -10.07
C GLY A 86 1.80 -2.57 -9.83
N LYS A 87 1.46 -3.48 -10.73
CA LYS A 87 1.87 -4.87 -10.71
C LYS A 87 2.43 -5.23 -12.07
N ASN A 88 3.65 -5.76 -12.05
CA ASN A 88 4.24 -6.35 -13.23
C ASN A 88 3.45 -7.60 -13.66
N PRO A 89 3.44 -7.92 -14.95
CA PRO A 89 2.81 -9.13 -15.44
C PRO A 89 3.47 -10.38 -14.85
N ASP A 90 2.67 -11.38 -14.55
CA ASP A 90 3.17 -12.67 -14.11
C ASP A 90 3.87 -13.39 -15.29
N ARG A 91 4.80 -14.29 -15.00
CA ARG A 91 5.40 -15.17 -16.02
C ARG A 91 5.16 -16.62 -15.64
N ILE A 92 4.67 -17.42 -16.57
CA ILE A 92 4.50 -18.87 -16.42
C ILE A 92 5.27 -19.54 -17.56
N LYS A 93 6.16 -20.46 -17.26
CA LYS A 93 7.07 -21.14 -18.20
C LYS A 93 7.90 -20.20 -19.04
N GLY A 94 8.39 -19.10 -18.43
CA GLY A 94 9.09 -18.02 -19.14
C GLY A 94 8.21 -17.15 -20.04
N LYS A 95 6.94 -17.52 -20.28
CA LYS A 95 5.98 -16.74 -21.06
C LYS A 95 5.28 -15.73 -20.17
N ARG A 96 5.16 -14.48 -20.65
CA ARG A 96 4.39 -13.43 -19.99
C ARG A 96 2.90 -13.81 -19.99
N VAL A 97 2.32 -13.93 -18.81
CA VAL A 97 0.88 -14.19 -18.62
C VAL A 97 0.31 -12.99 -17.88
N GLY A 98 -0.52 -12.22 -18.59
CA GLY A 98 -1.11 -10.99 -18.09
C GLY A 98 -0.42 -9.72 -18.57
N THR A 99 -1.09 -8.60 -18.30
CA THR A 99 -0.63 -7.26 -18.67
C THR A 99 -0.06 -6.57 -17.44
N PHE A 100 0.72 -5.51 -17.66
CA PHE A 100 1.03 -4.57 -16.59
C PHE A 100 -0.28 -3.98 -16.08
N ALA A 101 -0.56 -4.11 -14.79
CA ALA A 101 -1.72 -3.49 -14.16
C ALA A 101 -1.25 -2.27 -13.38
N SER A 102 -1.94 -1.15 -13.53
CA SER A 102 -1.70 0.06 -12.77
C SER A 102 -3.04 0.64 -12.38
N ASP A 103 -3.26 0.76 -11.07
CA ASP A 103 -4.51 1.25 -10.52
C ASP A 103 -4.23 2.49 -9.68
N THR A 104 -5.04 3.53 -9.91
CA THR A 104 -4.98 4.80 -9.20
C THR A 104 -6.33 5.06 -8.57
N TYR A 105 -6.32 5.26 -7.26
CA TYR A 105 -7.49 5.60 -6.44
C TYR A 105 -7.23 6.92 -5.73
N ALA A 106 -8.26 7.73 -5.60
CA ALA A 106 -8.22 8.91 -4.76
C ALA A 106 -9.20 8.70 -3.61
N ASP A 107 -8.76 8.97 -2.39
CA ASP A 107 -9.54 8.81 -1.19
C ASP A 107 -9.70 10.18 -0.51
N PHE A 108 -10.92 10.56 -0.16
CA PHE A 108 -11.19 11.75 0.64
C PHE A 108 -11.89 11.35 1.93
N GLY A 109 -11.46 11.92 3.05
CA GLY A 109 -12.02 11.57 4.35
C GLY A 109 -12.21 12.74 5.27
N VAL A 110 -13.02 12.51 6.29
CA VAL A 110 -13.22 13.41 7.42
C VAL A 110 -13.04 12.62 8.71
N GLY A 111 -12.25 13.17 9.62
CA GLY A 111 -12.03 12.64 10.96
C GLY A 111 -12.60 13.57 12.01
N TYR A 112 -13.28 13.01 13.01
CA TYR A 112 -13.77 13.72 14.18
C TYR A 112 -13.22 13.10 15.48
N SER A 113 -12.65 13.92 16.35
CA SER A 113 -12.14 13.52 17.66
C SER A 113 -13.16 13.84 18.76
N PHE A 114 -13.70 12.80 19.39
CA PHE A 114 -14.62 12.92 20.53
C PHE A 114 -13.87 13.30 21.82
N THR A 115 -12.70 12.71 22.01
CA THR A 115 -11.76 12.99 23.09
C THR A 115 -10.35 13.04 22.50
N ASN A 116 -9.37 13.51 23.26
CA ASN A 116 -7.96 13.54 22.81
C ASN A 116 -7.38 12.15 22.50
N GLN A 117 -8.07 11.07 22.87
CA GLN A 117 -7.64 9.68 22.66
C GLN A 117 -8.62 8.88 21.80
N THR A 118 -9.74 9.47 21.38
CA THR A 118 -10.80 8.76 20.64
C THR A 118 -11.22 9.58 19.44
N SER A 119 -10.90 9.07 18.26
CA SER A 119 -11.28 9.66 16.98
C SER A 119 -11.95 8.63 16.09
N ILE A 120 -12.89 9.10 15.27
CA ILE A 120 -13.47 8.34 14.16
C ILE A 120 -13.09 9.01 12.85
N SER A 121 -12.75 8.24 11.83
CA SER A 121 -12.58 8.75 10.47
C SER A 121 -13.46 7.98 9.50
N VAL A 122 -13.97 8.69 8.50
CA VAL A 122 -14.74 8.13 7.40
C VAL A 122 -14.06 8.57 6.12
N ASP A 123 -13.72 7.61 5.27
CA ASP A 123 -13.06 7.84 3.98
C ASP A 123 -13.94 7.31 2.84
N ALA A 124 -13.97 8.03 1.74
CA ALA A 124 -14.66 7.67 0.50
C ALA A 124 -13.64 7.59 -0.64
N GLN A 125 -13.79 6.58 -1.52
CA GLN A 125 -12.99 6.35 -2.73
C GLN A 125 -13.80 6.67 -3.98
#